data_AF-A0A1A8QFN7-F1
#
_entry.id   AF-A0A1A8QFN7-F1
#
_cell.length_a   1.000
_cell.length_b   1.000
_cell.length_c   1.000
_cell.angle_alpha   90.00
_cell.angle_beta   90.00
_cell.angle_gamma   90.00
#
_symmetry.space_group_name_H-M   'P 1'
#
loop_
_entity.id
_entity.type
_entity.pdbx_description
1 polymer ?
#
loop_
_entity_poly.entity_id
_entity_poly.type
_entity_poly.pdbx_seq_one_letter_code
_entity_poly.pdbx_strand_id
1 'polypeptide(L)'
;LGSVIELFIPGVTEPKTVLEIIPFCDNFVKKLSVSQLLPPLKEPQVEVNVEELSLDEPCLDHFDFGLVLDKLTNLEELHVVYRVKQCGLNFERKMQEMTDGDCISLANAVKSSKTM
;
A
#
# COMPACT_ATOMS: atom_id res chain seq x y z
N LEU A 1 10.97 8.11 -2.62
CA LEU A 1 9.64 7.46 -2.81
C LEU A 1 9.57 6.08 -2.15
N GLY A 2 10.35 5.08 -2.61
CA GLY A 2 10.30 3.71 -2.07
C GLY A 2 10.38 3.62 -0.54
N SER A 3 11.37 4.28 0.09
CA SER A 3 11.50 4.29 1.56
C SER A 3 10.32 4.89 2.31
N VAL A 4 9.60 5.83 1.69
CA VAL A 4 8.41 6.45 2.30
C VAL A 4 7.22 5.50 2.23
N ILE A 5 7.08 4.78 1.11
CA ILE A 5 6.08 3.72 0.96
C ILE A 5 6.38 2.56 1.93
N GLU A 6 7.64 2.13 2.05
CA GLU A 6 8.04 1.04 2.96
C GLU A 6 7.79 1.34 4.45
N LEU A 7 7.65 2.61 4.83
CA LEU A 7 7.35 3.06 6.20
C LEU A 7 5.88 3.49 6.37
N PHE A 8 5.07 3.41 5.31
CA PHE A 8 3.68 3.81 5.35
C PHE A 8 2.84 2.79 6.12
N ILE A 9 2.10 3.25 7.11
CA ILE A 9 1.20 2.41 7.92
C ILE A 9 -0.25 2.72 7.52
N PRO A 10 -0.97 1.78 6.88
CA PRO A 10 -2.37 1.96 6.53
C PRO A 10 -3.24 2.33 7.74
N GLY A 11 -4.12 3.32 7.57
CA GLY A 11 -4.98 3.85 8.62
C GLY A 11 -4.28 4.72 9.69
N VAL A 12 -2.96 4.95 9.59
CA VAL A 12 -2.19 5.80 10.51
C VAL A 12 -1.41 6.88 9.77
N THR A 13 -0.67 6.52 8.72
CA THR A 13 0.05 7.48 7.88
C THR A 13 -0.93 8.15 6.92
N GLU A 14 -0.91 9.48 6.86
CA GLU A 14 -1.75 10.21 5.91
C GLU A 14 -1.25 10.03 4.47
N PRO A 15 -2.12 9.75 3.49
CA PRO A 15 -1.72 9.65 2.08
C PRO A 15 -0.96 10.87 1.55
N LYS A 16 -1.24 12.05 2.12
CA LYS A 16 -0.60 13.31 1.77
C LYS A 16 0.93 13.26 1.93
N THR A 17 1.44 12.52 2.91
CA THR A 17 2.89 12.34 3.12
C THR A 17 3.60 11.74 1.91
N VAL A 18 2.93 10.82 1.19
CA VAL A 18 3.49 10.25 -0.05
C VAL A 18 3.28 11.21 -1.22
N LEU A 19 2.09 11.79 -1.34
CA LEU A 19 1.71 12.66 -2.44
C LEU A 19 2.57 13.93 -2.53
N GLU A 20 2.99 14.48 -1.39
CA GLU A 20 3.87 15.66 -1.35
C GLU A 20 5.25 15.43 -1.96
N ILE A 21 5.70 14.17 -2.06
CA ILE A 21 7.01 13.82 -2.61
C ILE A 21 6.96 13.64 -4.13
N ILE A 22 5.78 13.34 -4.67
CA ILE A 22 5.60 13.02 -6.10
C ILE A 22 6.11 14.14 -7.01
N PRO A 23 5.81 15.44 -6.81
CA PRO A 23 6.28 16.51 -7.69
C PRO A 23 7.81 16.65 -7.80
N PHE A 24 8.55 16.03 -6.88
CA PHE A 24 10.01 16.08 -6.86
C PHE A 24 10.67 14.89 -7.59
N CYS A 25 9.89 13.86 -7.97
CA CYS A 25 10.45 12.63 -8.55
C CYS A 25 9.61 11.98 -9.65
N ASP A 26 8.41 12.47 -9.94
CA ASP A 26 7.44 11.90 -10.89
C ASP A 26 8.01 11.54 -12.27
N ASN A 27 8.84 12.41 -12.84
CA ASN A 27 9.46 12.25 -14.15
C ASN A 27 10.85 11.58 -14.10
N PHE A 28 11.38 11.27 -12.91
CA PHE A 28 12.70 10.65 -12.76
C PHE A 28 12.63 9.16 -12.36
N VAL A 29 11.50 8.71 -11.82
CA VAL A 29 11.35 7.32 -11.35
C VAL A 29 11.04 6.40 -12.52
N LYS A 30 12.06 5.66 -12.97
CA LYS A 30 11.92 4.54 -13.93
C LYS A 30 11.59 3.20 -13.26
N LYS A 31 12.03 3.03 -12.01
CA LYS A 31 11.85 1.81 -11.24
C LYS A 31 11.40 2.14 -9.84
N LEU A 32 10.27 1.56 -9.43
CA LEU A 32 9.81 1.61 -8.04
C LEU A 32 10.02 0.23 -7.42
N SER A 33 10.93 0.16 -6.45
CA SER A 33 11.19 -1.05 -5.67
C SER A 33 10.73 -0.84 -4.23
N VAL A 34 9.78 -1.66 -3.80
CA VAL A 34 9.21 -1.68 -2.46
C VAL A 34 9.39 -3.10 -1.93
N SER A 35 10.31 -3.23 -0.98
CA SER A 35 10.80 -4.52 -0.50
C SER A 35 10.16 -4.96 0.82
N GLN A 36 9.23 -4.16 1.33
CA GLN A 36 8.33 -4.44 2.44
C GLN A 36 7.09 -3.55 2.36
N LEU A 37 6.00 -4.00 2.98
CA LEU A 37 4.78 -3.23 3.20
C LEU A 37 4.34 -3.47 4.64
N LEU A 38 3.99 -2.40 5.35
CA LEU A 38 3.49 -2.52 6.72
C LEU A 38 1.98 -2.80 6.69
N PRO A 39 1.48 -3.72 7.52
CA PRO A 39 0.05 -3.99 7.62
C PRO A 39 -0.66 -2.84 8.33
N PRO A 40 -1.99 -2.74 8.20
CA PRO A 40 -2.79 -1.84 9.02
C PRO A 40 -2.59 -2.15 10.52
N LEU A 41 -2.42 -1.12 11.35
CA LEU A 41 -2.28 -1.29 12.81
C LEU A 41 -3.61 -1.54 13.52
N LYS A 42 -4.73 -1.16 12.90
CA LYS A 42 -6.06 -1.48 13.43
C LYS A 42 -6.47 -2.81 12.85
N GLU A 43 -6.39 -3.87 13.66
CA GLU A 43 -7.14 -5.08 13.33
C GLU A 43 -8.62 -4.70 13.18
N PRO A 44 -9.35 -5.28 12.23
CA PRO A 44 -10.79 -5.12 12.17
C PRO A 44 -11.36 -5.63 13.49
N GLN A 45 -11.95 -4.74 14.29
CA GLN A 45 -12.73 -5.14 15.45
C GLN A 45 -14.01 -5.81 14.94
N VAL A 46 -13.95 -7.11 14.63
CA VAL A 46 -15.12 -7.89 14.24
C VAL A 46 -15.69 -8.57 15.48
N GLU A 47 -16.48 -7.84 16.24
CA GLU A 47 -17.78 -8.36 16.68
C GLU A 47 -18.85 -7.59 15.90
N VAL A 48 -18.94 -7.84 14.59
CA VAL A 48 -20.00 -7.22 13.78
C VAL A 48 -21.25 -8.09 13.88
N ASN A 49 -22.20 -7.59 14.67
CA ASN A 49 -23.61 -7.94 14.53
C ASN A 49 -24.09 -7.41 13.17
N VAL A 50 -24.67 -8.27 12.34
CA VAL A 50 -24.74 -8.14 10.86
C VAL A 50 -25.74 -7.09 10.35
N GLU A 51 -26.04 -6.04 11.12
CA GLU A 51 -27.21 -5.17 10.86
C GLU A 51 -26.90 -3.68 10.77
N GLU A 52 -25.65 -3.22 10.97
CA GLU A 52 -25.33 -1.80 10.90
C GLU A 52 -24.06 -1.54 10.07
N LEU A 53 -24.22 -1.57 8.73
CA LEU A 53 -23.22 -1.11 7.76
C LEU A 53 -23.04 0.40 7.90
N SER A 54 -22.22 0.81 8.87
CA SER A 54 -21.65 2.17 8.94
C SER A 54 -20.30 2.21 8.23
N LEU A 55 -20.05 3.31 7.53
CA LEU A 55 -19.06 3.55 6.47
C LEU A 55 -17.57 3.49 6.86
N ASP A 56 -17.22 2.87 7.98
CA ASP A 56 -15.83 2.72 8.43
C ASP A 56 -15.42 1.25 8.40
N GLU A 57 -15.36 0.70 7.18
CA GLU A 57 -14.77 -0.61 6.95
C GLU A 57 -13.29 -0.53 7.38
N PRO A 58 -12.84 -1.35 8.35
CA PRO A 58 -11.46 -1.32 8.80
C PRO A 58 -10.54 -1.53 7.60
N CYS A 59 -9.54 -0.67 7.42
CA CYS A 59 -8.54 -0.82 6.36
C CYS A 59 -7.80 -2.14 6.62
N LEU A 60 -8.13 -3.18 5.85
CA LEU A 60 -7.51 -4.51 5.93
C LEU A 60 -6.27 -4.63 5.07
N ASP A 61 -6.12 -3.72 4.11
CA ASP A 61 -5.17 -3.82 3.02
C ASP A 61 -3.90 -3.00 3.31
N HIS A 62 -2.84 -3.29 2.54
CA HIS A 62 -1.57 -2.60 2.61
C HIS A 62 -1.63 -1.24 1.89
N PHE A 63 -0.47 -0.66 1.58
CA PHE A 63 -0.38 0.58 0.84
C PHE A 63 -1.05 0.50 -0.54
N ASP A 64 -1.97 1.41 -0.82
CA ASP A 64 -2.61 1.56 -2.13
C ASP A 64 -1.67 2.24 -3.14
N PHE A 65 -1.13 1.44 -4.05
CA PHE A 65 -0.28 1.94 -5.14
C PHE A 65 -1.02 2.86 -6.12
N GLY A 66 -2.36 2.85 -6.12
CA GLY A 66 -3.18 3.79 -6.90
C GLY A 66 -2.92 5.24 -6.53
N LEU A 67 -2.39 5.52 -5.34
CA LEU A 67 -1.97 6.86 -4.93
C LEU A 67 -0.81 7.42 -5.77
N VAL A 68 0.04 6.54 -6.33
CA VAL A 68 1.32 6.95 -6.94
C VAL A 68 1.48 6.57 -8.41
N LEU A 69 1.02 5.41 -8.85
CA LEU A 69 1.43 4.86 -10.17
C LEU A 69 0.95 5.71 -11.35
N ASP A 70 -0.25 6.28 -11.28
CA ASP A 70 -0.82 7.19 -12.30
C ASP A 70 -0.02 8.51 -12.47
N LYS A 71 0.74 8.88 -11.44
CA LYS A 71 1.56 10.10 -11.39
C LYS A 71 3.01 9.87 -11.82
N LEU A 72 3.53 8.64 -11.74
CA LEU A 72 4.90 8.33 -12.16
C LEU A 72 4.96 8.15 -13.69
N THR A 73 5.18 9.25 -14.40
CA THR A 73 5.03 9.31 -15.87
C THR A 73 6.07 8.53 -16.66
N ASN A 74 7.17 8.11 -16.03
CA ASN A 74 8.27 7.40 -16.69
C ASN A 74 8.53 6.01 -16.06
N LEU A 75 7.57 5.45 -15.33
CA LEU A 75 7.75 4.18 -14.62
C LEU A 75 7.74 2.99 -15.60
N GLU A 76 8.83 2.23 -15.62
CA GLU A 76 9.01 1.06 -16.48
C GLU A 76 8.95 -0.26 -15.68
N GLU A 77 9.31 -0.21 -14.39
CA GLU A 77 9.37 -1.38 -13.53
C GLU A 77 8.76 -1.14 -12.15
N LEU A 78 7.82 -2.01 -11.76
CA LEU A 78 7.28 -2.09 -10.39
C LEU A 78 7.69 -3.41 -9.73
N HIS A 79 8.44 -3.32 -8.64
CA HIS A 79 8.90 -4.46 -7.85
C HIS A 79 8.32 -4.32 -6.44
N VAL A 80 7.36 -5.17 -6.09
CA VAL A 80 6.66 -5.12 -4.79
C VAL A 80 6.75 -6.47 -4.10
N VAL A 81 7.04 -6.44 -2.79
CA VAL A 81 7.00 -7.62 -1.93
C VAL A 81 6.13 -7.34 -0.72
N TYR A 82 5.05 -8.11 -0.58
CA TYR A 82 4.14 -8.07 0.56
C TYR A 82 4.74 -8.84 1.73
N ARG A 83 5.56 -8.14 2.51
CA ARG A 83 6.18 -8.66 3.72
C ARG A 83 6.50 -7.54 4.68
N VAL A 84 6.53 -7.86 5.97
CA VAL A 84 7.22 -7.03 6.97
C VAL A 84 8.64 -7.58 7.19
N LYS A 85 9.64 -6.71 7.19
CA LYS A 85 11.01 -7.09 7.57
C LYS A 85 11.21 -6.94 9.08
N GLN A 86 12.16 -7.70 9.63
CA GLN A 86 12.66 -7.51 11.00
C GLN A 86 11.57 -7.58 12.10
N CYS A 87 10.49 -8.35 11.89
CA CYS A 87 9.40 -8.51 12.86
C CYS A 87 9.79 -9.27 14.15
N GLY A 88 11.01 -9.79 14.24
CA GLY A 88 11.54 -10.42 15.45
C GLY A 88 10.67 -11.59 15.91
N LEU A 89 10.27 -11.59 17.19
CA LEU A 89 9.38 -12.59 17.77
C LEU A 89 7.88 -12.29 17.56
N ASN A 90 7.54 -11.10 17.05
CA ASN A 90 6.16 -10.69 16.77
C ASN A 90 5.72 -11.09 15.35
N PHE A 91 6.24 -12.23 14.86
CA PHE A 91 5.88 -12.72 13.54
C PHE A 91 4.45 -13.25 13.54
N GLU A 92 3.64 -12.73 12.63
CA GLU A 92 2.34 -13.31 12.30
C GLU A 92 2.25 -13.57 10.80
N ARG A 93 1.62 -14.70 10.43
CA ARG A 93 1.50 -15.12 9.03
C ARG A 93 0.86 -14.03 8.15
N LYS A 94 -0.14 -13.34 8.70
CA LYS A 94 -0.84 -12.23 8.04
C LYS A 94 0.06 -11.05 7.64
N MET A 95 1.25 -10.91 8.26
CA MET A 95 2.22 -9.86 7.92
C MET A 95 3.01 -10.14 6.62
N GLN A 96 2.77 -11.27 5.96
CA GLN A 96 3.49 -11.72 4.77
C GLN A 96 2.53 -12.11 3.62
N GLU A 97 1.22 -11.90 3.80
CA GLU A 97 0.20 -12.33 2.86
C GLU A 97 -0.43 -11.13 2.16
N MET A 98 -0.77 -11.31 0.88
CA MET A 98 -1.63 -10.39 0.16
C MET A 98 -3.09 -10.72 0.49
N THR A 99 -3.91 -9.69 0.69
CA THR A 99 -5.37 -9.83 0.73
C THR A 99 -5.96 -9.83 -0.68
N ASP A 100 -7.23 -10.19 -0.81
CA ASP A 100 -7.97 -10.01 -2.06
C ASP A 100 -8.07 -8.51 -2.44
N GLY A 101 -8.20 -7.63 -1.43
CA GLY A 101 -8.20 -6.18 -1.60
C GLY A 101 -6.88 -5.64 -2.16
N ASP A 102 -5.74 -6.13 -1.65
CA ASP A 102 -4.40 -5.84 -2.18
C ASP A 102 -4.30 -6.21 -3.66
N CYS A 103 -4.82 -7.38 -4.04
CA CYS A 103 -4.80 -7.84 -5.42
C CYS A 103 -5.61 -6.92 -6.34
N ILE A 104 -6.80 -6.51 -5.91
CA ILE A 104 -7.69 -5.62 -6.66
C ILE A 104 -7.09 -4.22 -6.77
N SER A 105 -6.60 -3.65 -5.66
CA SER A 105 -5.94 -2.33 -5.63
C SER A 105 -4.71 -2.34 -6.55
N LEU A 106 -3.84 -3.34 -6.44
CA LEU A 106 -2.65 -3.44 -7.28
C LEU A 106 -3.01 -3.56 -8.76
N ALA A 107 -4.00 -4.38 -9.11
CA ALA A 107 -4.46 -4.51 -10.50
C ALA A 107 -5.00 -3.18 -11.06
N ASN A 108 -5.80 -2.46 -10.27
CA ASN A 108 -6.31 -1.14 -10.66
C ASN A 108 -5.20 -0.09 -10.80
N ALA A 109 -4.21 -0.11 -9.90
CA ALA A 109 -3.07 0.79 -9.92
C ALA A 109 -2.16 0.53 -11.13
N VAL A 110 -1.90 -0.74 -11.46
CA VAL A 110 -1.15 -1.09 -12.67
C VAL A 110 -1.92 -0.66 -13.91
N LYS A 111 -3.23 -0.88 -13.96
CA LYS A 111 -4.09 -0.44 -15.08
C LYS A 111 -4.12 1.08 -15.27
N SER A 112 -3.92 1.87 -14.21
CA SER A 112 -3.86 3.33 -14.29
C SER A 112 -2.47 3.89 -14.60
N SER A 113 -1.44 3.03 -14.59
CA SER A 113 -0.10 3.38 -15.04
C SER A 113 -0.12 3.84 -16.49
N LYS A 114 0.69 4.86 -16.81
CA LYS A 114 0.78 5.41 -18.17
C LYS A 114 1.77 4.67 -19.06
N THR A 115 2.67 3.89 -18.46
CA THR A 115 3.89 3.41 -19.09
C THR A 115 4.15 1.92 -18.88
N MET A 116 3.31 1.24 -18.10
CA MET A 116 3.34 -0.21 -17.89
C MET A 116 2.03 -0.86 -18.30
#